data_AF-A0A1G2Z1L6-F1
#
_entry.id   AF-A0A1G2Z1L6-F1
#
_cell.length_a   1.000
_cell.length_b   1.000
_cell.length_c   1.000
_cell.angle_alpha   90.00
_cell.angle_beta   90.00
_cell.angle_gamma   90.00
#
_symmetry.space_group_name_H-M   'P 1'
#
loop_
_entity.id
_entity.type
_entity.pdbx_description
1 polymer ?
#
loop_
_entity_poly.entity_id
_entity_poly.type
_entity_poly.pdbx_seq_one_letter_code
_entity_poly.pdbx_strand_id
1 'polypeptide(L)' 'MRRQYRASIPGVGKVSYQKKYDKAMSGRDPKAAIAAKCLDCMHWQQGRVKECPIVCCPLWPYRPFTGAKQETR' A
#
# COMPACT_ATOMS: atom_id res chain seq x y z
N MET A 1 -5.74 18.67 -6.86
CA MET A 1 -5.04 17.43 -7.26
C MET A 1 -4.80 16.48 -6.08
N ARG A 2 -3.77 16.63 -5.22
CA ARG A 2 -3.50 15.65 -4.12
C ARG A 2 -4.59 15.55 -3.04
N ARG A 3 -5.19 16.68 -2.64
CA ARG A 3 -6.28 16.75 -1.65
C ARG A 3 -7.55 16.03 -2.13
N GLN A 4 -7.87 16.16 -3.42
CA GLN A 4 -9.01 15.48 -4.05
C GLN A 4 -8.79 13.97 -4.10
N TYR A 5 -7.61 13.53 -4.57
CA TYR A 5 -7.26 12.10 -4.57
C TYR A 5 -7.28 11.51 -3.14
N ARG A 6 -6.74 12.24 -2.14
CA ARG A 6 -6.83 11.82 -0.73
C ARG A 6 -8.29 11.61 -0.29
N ALA A 7 -9.20 12.48 -0.69
CA ALA A 7 -10.61 12.38 -0.34
C ALA A 7 -11.33 11.21 -1.04
N SER A 8 -10.86 10.78 -2.22
CA SER A 8 -11.41 9.62 -2.93
C SER A 8 -10.92 8.27 -2.38
N ILE A 9 -9.95 8.26 -1.47
CA ILE A 9 -9.45 7.02 -0.85
C ILE A 9 -10.54 6.45 0.07
N PRO A 10 -11.05 5.23 -0.20
CA PRO A 10 -12.09 4.63 0.61
C PRO A 10 -11.56 4.23 1.99
N GLY A 11 -12.46 4.11 2.96
CA GLY A 11 -12.24 3.41 4.22
C GLY A 11 -13.18 2.22 4.28
N VAL A 12 -12.66 1.03 4.62
CA VAL A 12 -13.49 -0.16 4.84
C VAL A 12 -13.57 -0.41 6.34
N GLY A 13 -14.77 -0.35 6.91
CA GLY A 13 -14.99 -0.53 8.35
C GLY A 13 -14.28 0.53 9.20
N LYS A 14 -13.45 0.10 10.18
CA LYS A 14 -12.67 0.99 11.07
C LYS A 14 -11.32 1.44 10.46
N VAL A 15 -10.97 1.01 9.24
CA VAL A 15 -9.65 1.28 8.64
C VAL A 15 -9.73 2.46 7.68
N SER A 16 -9.14 3.59 8.06
CA SER A 16 -8.94 4.73 7.16
C SER A 16 -7.58 4.62 6.47
N TYR A 17 -7.57 4.38 5.15
CA TYR A 17 -6.33 4.33 4.37
C TYR A 17 -5.76 5.73 4.07
N GLN A 18 -6.53 6.79 4.28
CA GLN A 18 -6.10 8.18 4.09
C GLN A 18 -4.85 8.50 4.90
N LYS A 19 -4.77 8.04 6.16
CA LYS A 19 -3.58 8.24 7.01
C LYS A 19 -2.32 7.59 6.44
N LYS A 20 -2.45 6.42 5.79
CA LYS A 20 -1.31 5.74 5.14
C LYS A 20 -0.82 6.53 3.93
N TYR A 21 -1.76 7.05 3.13
CA TYR A 21 -1.44 7.93 2.01
C TYR A 21 -0.78 9.24 2.49
N ASP A 22 -1.29 9.85 3.55
CA ASP A 22 -0.71 11.07 4.13
C ASP A 22 0.72 10.81 4.61
N LYS A 23 0.95 9.66 5.25
CA LYS A 23 2.29 9.24 5.67
C LYS A 23 3.22 9.01 4.47
N ALA A 24 2.75 8.35 3.42
CA ALA A 24 3.50 8.16 2.18
C ALA A 24 3.90 9.51 1.55
N MET A 25 2.95 10.44 1.46
CA MET A 25 3.16 11.78 0.90
C MET A 25 4.08 12.66 1.76
N SER A 26 4.37 12.27 3.00
CA SER A 26 5.36 12.97 3.84
C SER A 26 6.80 12.77 3.35
N GLY A 27 7.07 11.78 2.49
CA GLY A 27 8.41 11.50 1.95
C GLY A 27 9.41 10.90 2.95
N ARG A 28 9.01 10.70 4.21
CA ARG A 28 9.89 10.26 5.30
C ARG A 28 9.85 8.76 5.58
N ASP A 29 8.94 8.04 4.95
CA ASP A 29 8.75 6.61 5.19
C ASP A 29 8.55 5.87 3.85
N PRO A 30 9.64 5.34 3.26
CA PRO A 30 9.57 4.57 2.01
C PRO A 30 8.67 3.33 2.13
N LYS A 31 8.60 2.70 3.31
CA LYS A 31 7.72 1.54 3.54
C LYS A 31 6.25 1.97 3.47
N ALA A 32 5.91 3.14 4.02
CA ALA A 32 4.57 3.71 3.89
C ALA A 32 4.24 4.06 2.43
N ALA A 33 5.21 4.59 1.67
CA ALA A 33 5.03 4.89 0.25
C ALA A 33 4.75 3.62 -0.58
N ILE A 34 5.57 2.58 -0.40
CA ILE A 34 5.36 1.28 -1.05
C ILE A 34 3.99 0.70 -0.66
N ALA A 35 3.65 0.77 0.64
CA ALA A 35 2.37 0.23 1.09
C ALA A 35 1.16 0.99 0.53
N ALA A 36 1.22 2.31 0.49
CA ALA A 36 0.19 3.13 -0.16
C ALA A 36 0.10 2.83 -1.66
N LYS A 37 1.23 2.60 -2.34
CA LYS A 37 1.23 2.27 -3.77
C LYS A 37 0.63 0.90 -4.06
N CYS A 38 0.94 -0.11 -3.25
CA CYS A 38 0.33 -1.43 -3.39
C CYS A 38 -1.19 -1.38 -3.13
N LEU A 39 -1.63 -0.60 -2.15
CA LEU A 39 -3.05 -0.39 -1.88
C LEU A 39 -3.73 0.34 -3.04
N ASP A 40 -3.16 1.43 -3.54
CA ASP A 40 -3.66 2.17 -4.71
C ASP A 40 -3.83 1.25 -5.93
N CYS A 41 -2.81 0.46 -6.26
CA CYS A 41 -2.83 -0.50 -7.37
C CYS A 41 -3.96 -1.53 -7.25
N MET A 42 -4.28 -1.95 -6.02
CA MET A 42 -5.33 -2.94 -5.72
C MET A 42 -6.64 -2.28 -5.25
N HIS A 43 -6.91 -1.04 -5.67
CA HIS A 43 -8.15 -0.31 -5.37
C HIS A 43 -8.47 -0.23 -3.87
N TRP A 44 -7.44 -0.05 -3.05
CA TRP A 44 -7.50 0.03 -1.60
C TRP A 44 -8.09 -1.21 -0.90
N GLN A 45 -7.97 -2.39 -1.55
CA GLN A 45 -8.40 -3.66 -0.97
C GLN A 45 -7.20 -4.43 -0.42
N GLN A 46 -6.99 -4.38 0.89
CA GLN A 46 -5.83 -5.03 1.53
C GLN A 46 -5.76 -6.55 1.28
N GLY A 47 -6.90 -7.24 1.19
CA GLY A 47 -6.93 -8.68 0.85
C GLY A 47 -6.31 -8.95 -0.52
N ARG A 48 -6.64 -8.13 -1.52
CA ARG A 48 -6.14 -8.25 -2.89
C ARG A 48 -4.64 -7.97 -3.01
N VAL A 49 -4.08 -7.14 -2.13
CA VAL A 49 -2.62 -6.93 -2.06
C VAL A 49 -1.88 -8.23 -1.69
N LYS A 50 -2.45 -9.05 -0.79
CA LYS A 50 -1.88 -10.35 -0.41
C LYS A 50 -1.96 -11.37 -1.55
N GLU A 51 -3.01 -11.27 -2.36
CA GLU A 51 -3.30 -12.17 -3.48
C GLU A 51 -2.79 -11.63 -4.82
N CYS A 52 -2.02 -10.52 -4.82
CA CYS A 52 -1.53 -9.92 -6.05
C CYS A 52 -0.70 -10.94 -6.86
N PRO A 53 -1.07 -11.24 -8.13
CA PRO A 53 -0.40 -12.25 -8.94
C PRO A 53 0.78 -11.72 -9.76
N ILE A 54 1.04 -10.40 -9.71
CA ILE A 54 2.02 -9.73 -10.58
C ILE A 54 3.44 -9.91 -10.01
N VAL A 55 4.02 -11.10 -10.19
CA VAL A 55 5.36 -11.45 -9.71
C VAL A 55 6.47 -10.61 -10.37
N CYS A 56 6.24 -10.12 -11.59
CA CYS A 56 7.19 -9.26 -12.31
C CYS A 56 7.15 -7.79 -11.85
N CYS A 57 6.34 -7.45 -10.84
CA CYS A 57 6.28 -6.10 -10.32
C CYS A 57 7.62 -5.74 -9.66
N PRO A 58 8.23 -4.57 -9.96
CA PRO A 58 9.46 -4.12 -9.29
C PRO A 58 9.32 -3.98 -7.77
N LEU A 59 8.08 -3.81 -7.28
CA LEU A 59 7.78 -3.75 -5.85
C LEU A 59 7.53 -5.13 -5.21
N TRP A 60 7.57 -6.23 -5.98
CA TRP A 60 7.32 -7.59 -5.48
C TRP A 60 8.17 -7.95 -4.25
N PRO A 61 9.49 -7.67 -4.20
CA PRO A 61 10.31 -7.97 -3.02
C PRO A 61 9.96 -7.12 -1.80
N TYR A 62 9.29 -5.98 -1.99
CA TYR A 62 9.00 -5.01 -0.93
C TYR A 62 7.51 -4.99 -0.55
N ARG A 63 6.72 -5.94 -1.04
CA ARG A 63 5.26 -5.94 -0.90
C ARG A 63 4.87 -6.01 0.59
N PRO A 64 4.02 -5.10 1.07
CA PRO A 64 3.52 -5.20 2.43
C PRO A 64 2.58 -6.41 2.55
N PHE A 65 2.51 -7.03 3.73
CA PHE A 65 1.53 -8.08 4.07
C PHE A 65 1.78 -9.49 3.50
N THR A 66 2.96 -9.81 2.98
CA THR A 66 3.39 -11.20 2.80
C THR A 66 3.63 -11.84 4.17
N GLY A 67 2.95 -12.94 4.47
CA GLY A 67 3.14 -13.70 5.72
C GLY A 67 4.51 -14.39 5.82
N ALA A 68 5.28 -14.41 4.74
CA ALA A 68 6.66 -14.86 4.74
C ALA A 68 7.55 -13.73 5.25
N LYS A 69 8.12 -13.89 6.45
CA LYS A 69 9.39 -13.25 6.80
C LYS A 69 10.35 -13.53 5.65
N GLN A 70 10.74 -12.51 4.90
CA GLN A 70 11.87 -12.68 3.99
C GLN A 70 13.11 -12.84 4.86
N GLU A 71 13.58 -14.08 4.95
CA GLU A 71 14.85 -14.46 5.55
C GLU A 71 15.95 -13.73 4.78
N THR A 72 16.40 -12.62 5.36
CA THR A 72 17.56 -11.86 4.92
C THR A 72 18.78 -12.75 5.04
N ARG A 73 19.48 -12.92 3.91
CA ARG A 73 20.86 -13.39 3.86
C ARG A 73 21.82 -12.25 4.19
#